data_AF-A0A7C4Q6P1-F1
#
_entry.id   AF-A0A7C4Q6P1-F1
#
_cell.length_a   1.000
_cell.length_b   1.000
_cell.length_c   1.000
_cell.angle_alpha   90.00
_cell.angle_beta   90.00
_cell.angle_gamma   90.00
#
_symmetry.space_group_name_H-M   'P 1'
#
loop_
_entity.id
_entity.type
_entity.pdbx_description
1 polymer ?
#
loop_
_entity_poly.entity_id
_entity_poly.type
_entity_poly.pdbx_seq_one_letter_code
_entity_poly.pdbx_strand_id
1 'polypeptide(L)'
;MTFKKIFLLFLIWRLIDFFIIILAKQIIPYLGFFPYQEDLFKYHLPPFLSSLANFDGAHYLRISAKGYDTHEQVFFPLFPLLIRFLSPLFAKNHLLTGLFLSNIAFLFGLYFFSRALKLYQLKKREIFLTLLLLLFFPTSFFFGALYTEGLFFFF
;
A
#
# COMPACT_ATOMS: atom_id res chain seq x y z
N MET A 1 -7.83 10.63 -16.90
CA MET A 1 -6.83 10.74 -17.98
C MET A 1 -6.86 9.48 -18.86
N THR A 2 -5.86 9.19 -19.71
CA THR A 2 -5.70 7.83 -20.28
C THR A 2 -5.04 6.94 -19.24
N PHE A 3 -5.28 5.61 -19.30
CA PHE A 3 -4.68 4.67 -18.34
C PHE A 3 -3.14 4.75 -18.33
N LYS A 4 -2.50 4.81 -19.51
CA LYS A 4 -1.04 4.95 -19.65
C LYS A 4 -0.47 6.14 -18.86
N LYS A 5 -1.15 7.29 -18.87
CA LYS A 5 -0.69 8.48 -18.11
C LYS A 5 -0.83 8.28 -16.60
N ILE A 6 -1.88 7.61 -16.16
CA ILE A 6 -2.13 7.32 -14.73
C ILE A 6 -1.10 6.31 -14.22
N PHE A 7 -0.85 5.25 -15.00
CA PHE A 7 0.18 4.27 -14.71
C PHE A 7 1.57 4.93 -14.60
N LEU A 8 1.90 5.86 -15.50
CA LEU A 8 3.16 6.61 -15.41
C LEU A 8 3.25 7.46 -14.14
N LEU A 9 2.18 8.19 -13.78
CA LEU A 9 2.14 8.96 -12.53
C LEU A 9 2.30 8.07 -11.30
N PHE A 10 1.62 6.93 -11.27
CA PHE A 10 1.73 5.93 -10.22
C PHE A 10 3.16 5.38 -10.11
N LEU A 11 3.81 5.04 -11.23
CA LEU A 11 5.20 4.57 -11.21
C LEU A 11 6.16 5.64 -10.67
N ILE A 12 6.01 6.90 -11.11
CA ILE A 12 6.86 8.00 -10.62
C ILE A 12 6.68 8.17 -9.11
N TRP A 13 5.42 8.22 -8.64
CA TRP A 13 5.09 8.26 -7.22
C TRP A 13 5.75 7.11 -6.45
N ARG A 14 5.62 5.88 -6.96
CA ARG A 14 6.16 4.70 -6.29
C ARG A 14 7.69 4.66 -6.25
N LEU A 15 8.35 5.12 -7.30
CA LEU A 15 9.80 5.26 -7.33
C LEU A 15 10.29 6.30 -6.32
N ILE A 16 9.56 7.41 -6.18
CA ILE A 16 9.85 8.44 -5.18
C ILE A 16 9.67 7.90 -3.76
N ASP A 17 8.58 7.18 -3.49
CA ASP A 17 8.38 6.51 -2.19
C ASP A 17 9.56 5.59 -1.84
N PHE A 18 9.97 4.71 -2.77
CA PHE A 18 11.09 3.81 -2.53
C PHE A 18 12.42 4.56 -2.35
N PHE A 19 12.65 5.62 -3.11
CA PHE A 19 13.83 6.47 -2.93
C PHE A 19 13.84 7.09 -1.53
N ILE A 20 12.71 7.63 -1.07
CA ILE A 20 12.58 8.21 0.28
C ILE A 20 12.83 7.14 1.35
N ILE A 21 12.26 5.94 1.23
CA ILE A 21 12.45 4.84 2.21
C ILE A 21 13.93 4.44 2.31
N ILE A 22 14.61 4.30 1.17
CA ILE A 22 16.04 3.93 1.12
C ILE A 22 16.90 5.06 1.72
N LEU A 23 16.61 6.31 1.36
CA LEU A 23 17.33 7.48 1.86
C LEU A 23 17.11 7.69 3.37
N ALA A 24 15.87 7.55 3.83
CA ALA A 24 15.50 7.70 5.23
C ALA A 24 16.29 6.73 6.13
N LYS A 25 16.53 5.50 5.68
CA LYS A 25 17.37 4.53 6.41
C LYS A 25 18.82 5.00 6.60
N GLN A 26 19.35 5.81 5.69
CA GLN A 26 20.72 6.32 5.75
C GLN A 26 20.85 7.55 6.65
N ILE A 27 19.77 8.32 6.80
CA ILE A 27 19.77 9.60 7.51
C ILE A 27 19.21 9.45 8.93
N ILE A 28 18.14 8.67 9.10
CA ILE A 28 17.41 8.53 10.35
C ILE A 28 17.92 7.30 11.10
N PRO A 29 18.57 7.47 12.27
CA PRO A 29 19.09 6.34 13.04
C PRO A 29 17.94 5.48 13.57
N TYR A 30 18.07 4.16 13.41
CA TYR A 30 17.13 3.22 13.98
C TYR A 30 17.41 3.03 15.48
N LEU A 31 16.45 3.39 16.33
CA LEU A 31 16.62 3.39 17.80
C LEU A 31 16.35 2.02 18.46
N GLY A 32 15.95 0.99 17.71
CA GLY A 32 15.72 -0.35 18.28
C GLY A 32 14.34 -0.59 18.89
N PHE A 33 13.47 0.43 18.98
CA PHE A 33 12.17 0.35 19.66
C PHE A 33 11.00 -0.04 18.76
N PHE A 34 11.24 -0.59 17.56
CA PHE A 34 10.14 -0.88 16.64
C PHE A 34 9.39 -2.17 17.05
N PRO A 35 8.06 -2.13 17.22
CA PRO A 35 7.28 -3.29 17.59
C PRO A 35 7.14 -4.28 16.44
N TYR A 36 6.99 -5.57 16.74
CA TYR A 36 6.61 -6.60 15.76
C TYR A 36 7.63 -6.86 14.62
N GLN A 37 8.90 -6.50 14.78
CA GLN A 37 9.92 -6.72 13.73
C GLN A 37 10.04 -8.18 13.28
N GLU A 38 9.90 -9.11 14.22
CA GLU A 38 9.98 -10.55 13.97
C GLU A 38 8.90 -11.02 12.99
N ASP A 39 7.70 -10.41 13.03
CA ASP A 39 6.63 -10.71 12.09
C ASP A 39 6.96 -10.31 10.66
N LEU A 40 7.87 -9.36 10.48
CA LEU A 40 8.29 -8.89 9.16
C LEU A 40 9.50 -9.66 8.65
N PHE A 41 10.45 -10.01 9.52
CA PHE A 41 11.68 -10.71 9.14
C PHE A 41 11.45 -12.13 8.61
N LYS A 42 10.39 -12.82 9.06
CA LYS A 42 10.03 -14.17 8.58
C LYS A 42 9.74 -14.26 7.07
N TYR A 43 9.46 -13.13 6.41
CA TYR A 43 9.20 -13.10 4.97
C TYR A 43 10.47 -12.98 4.12
N HIS A 44 11.65 -12.81 4.73
CA HIS A 44 12.95 -12.70 4.05
C HIS A 44 13.00 -11.65 2.92
N LEU A 45 12.25 -10.55 3.08
CA LEU A 45 12.21 -9.45 2.11
C LEU A 45 13.21 -8.33 2.48
N PRO A 46 13.70 -7.58 1.49
CA PRO A 46 14.52 -6.40 1.73
C PRO A 46 13.85 -5.39 2.68
N PRO A 47 14.62 -4.68 3.53
CA PRO A 47 14.07 -3.72 4.50
C PRO A 47 13.16 -2.64 3.90
N PHE A 48 13.44 -2.19 2.67
CA PHE A 48 12.63 -1.18 2.00
C PHE A 48 11.24 -1.69 1.58
N LEU A 49 11.05 -3.01 1.49
CA LEU A 49 9.74 -3.65 1.30
C LEU A 49 9.08 -3.96 2.62
N SER A 50 9.81 -4.57 3.57
CA SER A 50 9.22 -4.97 4.85
C SER A 50 8.78 -3.77 5.70
N SER A 51 9.47 -2.63 5.61
CA SER A 51 9.08 -1.38 6.29
C SER A 51 7.71 -0.83 5.88
N LEU A 52 7.20 -1.22 4.70
CA LEU A 52 5.85 -0.85 4.26
C LEU A 52 4.74 -1.69 4.92
N ALA A 53 5.10 -2.68 5.74
CA ALA A 53 4.18 -3.47 6.55
C ALA A 53 4.37 -3.22 8.05
N ASN A 54 5.02 -2.12 8.40
CA ASN A 54 5.21 -1.67 9.78
C ASN A 54 3.86 -1.42 10.50
N PHE A 55 3.88 -1.37 11.84
CA PHE A 55 2.72 -1.10 12.69
C PHE A 55 1.52 -2.03 12.39
N ASP A 56 0.39 -1.48 11.95
CA ASP A 56 -0.84 -2.24 11.70
C ASP A 56 -0.68 -3.28 10.59
N GLY A 57 0.36 -3.15 9.75
CA GLY A 57 0.68 -4.15 8.74
C GLY A 57 0.99 -5.50 9.36
N ALA A 58 1.64 -5.53 10.53
CA ALA A 58 1.90 -6.76 11.27
C ALA A 58 0.60 -7.45 11.71
N HIS A 59 -0.43 -6.69 12.11
CA HIS A 59 -1.74 -7.23 12.48
C HIS A 59 -2.46 -7.83 11.27
N TYR A 60 -2.48 -7.13 10.12
CA TYR A 60 -3.03 -7.69 8.88
C TYR A 60 -2.33 -9.00 8.47
N LEU A 61 -1.01 -9.07 8.66
CA LEU A 61 -0.24 -10.28 8.40
C LEU A 61 -0.60 -11.43 9.35
N ARG A 62 -0.73 -11.17 10.65
CA ARG A 62 -1.16 -12.17 11.64
C ARG A 62 -2.55 -12.70 11.33
N ILE A 63 -3.52 -11.80 11.11
CA ILE A 63 -4.91 -12.18 10.80
C ILE A 63 -4.98 -12.96 9.49
N SER A 64 -4.25 -12.55 8.45
CA SER A 64 -4.25 -13.29 7.18
C SER A 64 -3.62 -14.69 7.31
N ALA A 65 -2.65 -14.88 8.21
CA ALA A 65 -1.97 -16.16 8.42
C ALA A 65 -2.74 -17.09 9.37
N LYS A 66 -3.29 -16.57 10.46
CA LYS A 66 -3.84 -17.35 11.59
C LYS A 66 -5.34 -17.16 11.81
N GLY A 67 -5.95 -16.14 11.22
CA GLY A 67 -7.30 -15.68 11.56
C GLY A 67 -7.30 -14.72 12.75
N TYR A 68 -8.49 -14.32 13.20
CA TYR A 68 -8.65 -13.51 14.41
C TYR A 68 -8.39 -14.37 15.65
N ASP A 69 -7.58 -13.83 16.57
CA ASP A 69 -7.21 -14.48 17.83
C ASP A 69 -7.45 -13.51 19.01
N THR A 70 -7.29 -13.98 20.25
CA THR A 70 -7.67 -13.26 21.49
C THR A 70 -6.98 -11.91 21.72
N HIS A 71 -5.91 -11.61 20.98
CA HIS A 71 -5.14 -10.37 21.09
C HIS A 71 -5.09 -9.54 19.80
N GLU A 72 -5.92 -9.87 18.80
CA GLU A 72 -6.01 -9.07 17.59
C GLU A 72 -7.01 -7.93 17.75
N GLN A 73 -6.67 -6.76 17.20
CA GLN A 73 -7.59 -5.63 17.14
C GLN A 73 -8.68 -5.88 16.08
N VAL A 74 -9.79 -5.14 16.16
CA VAL A 74 -10.95 -5.31 15.27
C VAL A 74 -10.70 -4.67 13.89
N PHE A 75 -9.81 -5.27 13.11
CA PHE A 75 -9.59 -4.92 11.70
C PHE A 75 -10.70 -5.48 10.82
N PHE A 76 -11.09 -4.77 9.76
CA PHE A 76 -12.08 -5.27 8.81
C PHE A 76 -11.55 -6.49 8.03
N PRO A 77 -12.36 -7.54 7.82
CA PRO A 77 -11.86 -8.84 7.39
C PRO A 77 -11.49 -8.91 5.90
N LEU A 78 -12.04 -8.03 5.06
CA LEU A 78 -11.88 -8.14 3.61
C LEU A 78 -10.40 -8.15 3.18
N PHE A 79 -9.60 -7.21 3.67
CA PHE A 79 -8.19 -7.10 3.30
C PHE A 79 -7.34 -8.30 3.73
N PRO A 80 -7.32 -8.74 5.01
CA PRO A 80 -6.56 -9.93 5.41
C PRO A 80 -7.10 -11.22 4.78
N LEU A 81 -8.40 -11.32 4.49
CA LEU A 81 -8.95 -12.46 3.74
C LEU A 81 -8.44 -12.49 2.29
N LEU A 82 -8.43 -11.35 1.59
CA LEU A 82 -7.86 -11.26 0.25
C LEU A 82 -6.38 -11.66 0.24
N ILE A 83 -5.60 -11.20 1.24
CA ILE A 83 -4.20 -11.62 1.41
C ILE A 83 -4.12 -13.14 1.57
N ARG A 84 -4.94 -13.73 2.46
CA ARG A 84 -4.94 -15.18 2.72
C ARG A 84 -5.27 -16.00 1.46
N PHE A 85 -6.29 -15.60 0.70
CA PHE A 85 -6.73 -16.35 -0.47
C PHE A 85 -5.79 -16.19 -1.68
N LEU A 86 -5.12 -15.04 -1.80
CA LEU A 86 -4.24 -14.76 -2.94
C LEU A 86 -2.77 -15.05 -2.66
N SER A 87 -2.36 -15.26 -1.40
CA SER A 87 -0.97 -15.58 -1.07
C SER A 87 -0.40 -16.83 -1.74
N PRO A 88 -1.17 -17.88 -2.11
CA PRO A 88 -0.64 -18.99 -2.89
C PRO A 88 -0.03 -18.57 -4.24
N LEU A 89 -0.49 -17.46 -4.84
CA LEU A 89 0.07 -16.90 -6.08
C LEU A 89 1.46 -16.27 -5.88
N PHE A 90 1.82 -15.98 -4.63
CA PHE A 90 3.07 -15.34 -4.22
C PHE A 90 3.91 -16.26 -3.33
N ALA A 91 3.90 -17.57 -3.60
CA ALA A 91 4.61 -18.58 -2.81
C ALA A 91 4.26 -18.55 -1.31
N LYS A 92 2.99 -18.25 -0.99
CA LYS A 92 2.47 -18.06 0.37
C LYS A 92 3.13 -16.90 1.12
N ASN A 93 3.68 -15.91 0.42
CA ASN A 93 4.21 -14.70 1.03
C ASN A 93 3.09 -13.66 1.23
N HIS A 94 2.51 -13.64 2.43
CA HIS A 94 1.42 -12.72 2.80
C HIS A 94 1.83 -11.24 2.70
N LEU A 95 3.08 -10.90 3.01
CA LEU A 95 3.59 -9.53 2.94
C LEU A 95 3.63 -9.03 1.49
N LEU A 96 4.26 -9.80 0.61
CA LEU A 96 4.32 -9.45 -0.81
C LEU A 96 2.92 -9.39 -1.43
N THR A 97 2.03 -10.29 -1.03
CA THR A 97 0.63 -10.32 -1.48
C THR A 97 -0.11 -9.06 -1.05
N GLY A 98 0.01 -8.66 0.22
CA GLY A 98 -0.63 -7.45 0.74
C GLY A 98 -0.13 -6.19 0.04
N LEU A 99 1.18 -6.05 -0.14
CA LEU A 99 1.75 -4.93 -0.90
C LEU A 99 1.24 -4.91 -2.35
N PHE A 100 1.22 -6.07 -3.01
CA PHE A 100 0.69 -6.18 -4.37
C PHE A 100 -0.77 -5.73 -4.43
N LEU A 101 -1.61 -6.20 -3.50
CA LEU A 101 -3.03 -5.87 -3.45
C LEU A 101 -3.27 -4.37 -3.24
N SER A 102 -2.62 -3.75 -2.25
CA SER A 102 -2.79 -2.32 -1.97
C SER A 102 -2.38 -1.47 -3.18
N ASN A 103 -1.25 -1.81 -3.83
CA ASN A 103 -0.75 -1.08 -5.00
C ASN A 103 -1.63 -1.25 -6.25
N ILE A 104 -2.08 -2.47 -6.54
CA ILE A 104 -2.96 -2.73 -7.69
C ILE A 104 -4.33 -2.08 -7.46
N ALA A 105 -4.90 -2.22 -6.26
CA ALA A 105 -6.15 -1.57 -5.93
C ALA A 105 -6.03 -0.05 -6.07
N PHE A 106 -4.98 0.56 -5.53
CA PHE A 106 -4.78 2.01 -5.65
C PHE A 106 -4.60 2.45 -7.11
N LEU A 107 -3.85 1.72 -7.93
CA LEU A 107 -3.70 2.03 -9.37
C LEU A 107 -5.04 2.03 -10.11
N PHE A 108 -5.89 1.03 -9.87
CA PHE A 108 -7.23 0.99 -10.45
C PHE A 108 -8.15 2.06 -9.84
N GLY A 109 -8.04 2.33 -8.55
CA GLY A 109 -8.74 3.42 -7.88
C GLY A 109 -8.41 4.77 -8.51
N LEU A 110 -7.13 5.07 -8.79
CA LEU A 110 -6.71 6.29 -9.50
C LEU A 110 -7.32 6.36 -10.90
N TYR A 111 -7.38 5.22 -11.61
CA TYR A 111 -8.02 5.16 -12.91
C TYR A 111 -9.50 5.52 -12.82
N PHE A 112 -10.27 4.84 -11.96
CA PHE A 112 -11.70 5.06 -11.80
C PHE A 112 -12.03 6.43 -11.21
N PHE A 113 -11.26 6.91 -10.24
CA PHE A 113 -11.38 8.27 -9.73
C PHE A 113 -11.19 9.30 -10.85
N SER A 114 -10.20 9.11 -11.74
CA SER A 114 -10.04 9.98 -12.91
C SER A 114 -11.20 9.89 -13.91
N ARG A 115 -11.97 8.79 -13.92
CA ARG A 115 -13.20 8.65 -14.71
C ARG A 115 -14.34 9.39 -14.03
N ALA A 116 -14.50 9.23 -12.73
CA ALA A 116 -15.50 9.94 -11.93
C ALA A 116 -15.35 11.46 -12.06
N LEU A 117 -14.12 12.00 -11.94
CA LEU A 117 -13.87 13.43 -12.11
C LEU A 117 -14.25 13.95 -13.51
N LYS A 118 -14.13 13.12 -14.56
CA LYS A 118 -14.62 13.49 -15.90
C LYS A 118 -16.15 13.54 -15.96
N LEU A 119 -16.85 12.67 -15.23
CA LEU A 119 -18.31 12.68 -15.16
C LEU A 119 -18.81 13.97 -14.50
N TYR A 120 -18.06 14.47 -13.51
CA TYR A 120 -18.29 15.80 -12.90
C TYR A 120 -17.80 16.98 -13.75
N GLN A 121 -17.50 16.76 -15.04
CA GLN A 121 -17.15 17.80 -16.01
C GLN A 121 -15.86 18.58 -15.69
N LEU A 122 -14.96 18.04 -14.84
CA LEU A 122 -13.65 18.66 -14.62
C LEU A 122 -12.81 18.65 -15.90
N LYS A 123 -12.10 19.76 -16.13
CA LYS A 123 -11.16 19.92 -17.23
C LYS A 123 -9.96 19.00 -17.04
N LYS A 124 -9.31 18.62 -18.15
CA LYS A 124 -8.14 17.74 -18.15
C LYS A 124 -7.02 18.21 -17.20
N ARG A 125 -6.82 19.53 -17.09
CA ARG A 125 -5.83 20.15 -16.19
C ARG A 125 -6.19 19.98 -14.72
N GLU A 126 -7.45 20.18 -14.36
CA GLU A 126 -7.95 20.03 -12.99
C GLU A 126 -7.79 18.59 -12.53
N ILE A 127 -8.23 17.62 -13.35
CA ILE A 127 -8.06 16.18 -13.06
C ILE A 127 -6.58 15.81 -12.85
N PHE A 128 -5.70 16.34 -13.70
CA PHE A 128 -4.26 16.08 -13.57
C PHE A 128 -3.72 16.64 -12.25
N LEU A 129 -4.06 17.87 -11.90
CA LEU A 129 -3.63 18.49 -10.65
C LEU A 129 -4.20 17.77 -9.43
N THR A 130 -5.47 17.35 -9.46
CA THR A 130 -6.07 16.56 -8.38
C THR A 130 -5.33 15.25 -8.14
N LEU A 131 -5.02 14.50 -9.21
CA LEU A 131 -4.26 13.26 -9.09
C LEU A 131 -2.82 13.51 -8.63
N LEU A 132 -2.19 14.61 -9.06
CA LEU A 132 -0.86 14.97 -8.63
C LEU A 132 -0.83 15.31 -7.13
N LEU A 133 -1.77 16.11 -6.65
CA LEU A 133 -1.91 16.42 -5.21
C LEU A 133 -2.19 15.16 -4.38
N LEU A 134 -3.05 14.26 -4.88
CA LEU A 134 -3.34 12.98 -4.24
C LEU A 134 -2.13 12.04 -4.22
N LEU A 135 -1.23 12.08 -5.22
CA LEU A 135 -0.05 11.22 -5.22
C LEU A 135 1.09 11.80 -4.38
N PHE A 136 1.20 13.13 -4.26
CA PHE A 136 2.37 13.76 -3.66
C PHE A 136 2.09 14.46 -2.32
N PHE A 137 0.91 14.30 -1.73
CA PHE A 137 0.72 14.70 -0.33
C PHE A 137 1.51 13.77 0.61
N PRO A 138 2.00 14.26 1.77
CA PRO A 138 2.99 13.56 2.59
C PRO A 138 2.62 12.14 3.02
N THR A 139 1.33 11.83 3.14
CA THR A 139 0.83 10.53 3.62
C THR A 139 0.28 9.65 2.48
N SER A 140 0.51 10.00 1.21
CA SER A 140 0.05 9.19 0.08
C SER A 140 0.64 7.78 0.06
N PHE A 141 1.85 7.59 0.61
CA PHE A 141 2.52 6.28 0.67
C PHE A 141 1.70 5.20 1.40
N PHE A 142 0.74 5.59 2.27
CA PHE A 142 -0.18 4.65 2.92
C PHE A 142 -1.04 3.88 1.90
N PHE A 143 -1.37 4.48 0.75
CA PHE A 143 -2.07 3.78 -0.34
C PHE A 143 -1.25 2.62 -0.94
N GLY A 144 0.08 2.67 -0.85
CA GLY A 144 1.00 1.65 -1.37
C GLY A 144 1.66 0.80 -0.28
N ALA A 145 1.35 1.04 0.99
CA ALA A 145 1.78 0.24 2.13
C ALA A 145 0.82 -0.94 2.35
N LEU A 146 1.20 -1.91 3.20
CA LEU A 146 0.39 -3.08 3.54
C LEU A 146 -0.74 -2.68 4.50
N TYR A 147 -1.69 -1.94 3.96
CA TYR A 147 -2.84 -1.44 4.66
C TYR A 147 -4.06 -1.34 3.72
N THR A 148 -5.21 -1.05 4.31
CA THR A 148 -6.50 -1.03 3.63
C THR A 148 -6.71 0.18 2.72
N GLU A 149 -5.95 1.27 2.84
CA GLU A 149 -6.20 2.55 2.19
C GLU A 149 -6.24 2.42 0.67
N GLY A 150 -5.31 1.67 0.08
CA GLY A 150 -5.29 1.42 -1.37
C GLY A 150 -6.54 0.67 -1.85
N LEU A 151 -7.02 -0.30 -1.05
CA LEU A 151 -8.24 -1.05 -1.32
C LEU A 151 -9.49 -0.20 -1.12
N PHE A 152 -9.53 0.57 -0.03
CA PHE A 152 -10.63 1.46 0.30
C PHE A 152 -10.79 2.56 -0.74
N PHE A 153 -9.69 3.11 -1.27
CA PHE A 153 -9.75 4.11 -2.34
C PHE A 153 -10.31 3.56 -3.66
N PHE A 154 -10.20 2.24 -3.87
CA PHE A 154 -10.69 1.59 -5.08
C PHE A 154 -12.21 1.33 -5.06
N PHE A 155 -12.77 0.96 -3.91
CA PHE A 155 -14.20 0.67 -3.73
C PHE A 155 -15.04 1.93 -3.53
#